data_AF-A0A1B0Z255-F1
#
_entry.id   AF-A0A1B0Z255-F1
#
_cell.length_a   1.000
_cell.length_b   1.000
_cell.length_c   1.000
_cell.angle_alpha   90.00
_cell.angle_beta   90.00
_cell.angle_gamma   90.00
#
_symmetry.space_group_name_H-M   'P 1'
#
loop_
_entity.id
_entity.type
_entity.pdbx_description
1 polymer ?
#
loop_
_entity_poly.entity_id
_entity_poly.type
_entity_poly.pdbx_seq_one_letter_code
_entity_poly.pdbx_strand_id
1 'polypeptide(L)'
;MLGLLMPALGLVGDLAKNWFEKKRTESEEKLKVVKARAEGEINWDIEQARSSRGSWKDEFWTLVLAAPLIMCFIPSAQQYVERGFVVLGQSVPEWYIAAVGAAIAAAFGYRGINKIMSGKKR
;
A
#
# COMPACT_ATOMS: atom_id res chain seq x y z
N MET A 1 3.10 65.44 1.59
CA MET A 1 2.86 64.08 2.15
C MET A 1 1.97 63.18 1.26
N LEU A 2 1.43 63.66 0.12
CA LEU A 2 0.63 62.84 -0.81
C LEU A 2 1.47 61.95 -1.77
N GLY A 3 2.73 62.27 -2.02
CA GLY A 3 3.61 61.51 -2.93
C GLY A 3 4.18 60.21 -2.36
N LEU A 4 4.12 60.01 -1.04
CA LEU A 4 4.59 58.78 -0.36
C LEU A 4 3.50 57.70 -0.29
N LEU A 5 2.23 58.09 -0.45
CA LEU A 5 1.08 57.18 -0.36
C LEU A 5 0.89 56.36 -1.64
N MET A 6 1.20 56.92 -2.81
CA MET A 6 1.09 56.21 -4.10
C MET A 6 2.03 54.99 -4.21
N PRO A 7 3.33 55.08 -3.83
CA PRO A 7 4.22 53.92 -3.83
C PRO A 7 3.85 52.88 -2.75
N ALA A 8 3.39 53.33 -1.59
CA ALA A 8 2.99 52.44 -0.48
C ALA A 8 1.75 51.60 -0.83
N LEU A 9 0.78 52.18 -1.53
CA LEU A 9 -0.39 51.45 -2.05
C LEU A 9 0.00 50.39 -3.08
N GLY A 10 1.00 50.66 -3.92
CA GLY A 10 1.55 49.68 -4.88
C GLY A 10 2.19 48.49 -4.19
N LEU A 11 3.01 48.73 -3.16
CA LEU A 11 3.66 47.67 -2.35
C LEU A 11 2.65 46.80 -1.59
N VAL A 12 1.60 47.40 -1.01
CA VAL A 12 0.53 46.65 -0.34
C VAL A 12 -0.28 45.82 -1.35
N GLY A 13 -0.54 46.38 -2.54
CA GLY A 13 -1.18 45.66 -3.64
C GLY A 13 -0.37 44.45 -4.10
N ASP A 14 0.93 44.60 -4.30
CA ASP A 14 1.82 43.52 -4.72
C ASP A 14 2.00 42.45 -3.63
N LEU A 15 2.10 42.83 -2.36
CA LEU A 15 2.17 41.87 -1.25
C LEU A 15 0.87 41.08 -1.08
N ALA A 16 -0.29 41.73 -1.20
CA ALA A 16 -1.58 41.05 -1.18
C ALA A 16 -1.71 40.09 -2.37
N LYS A 17 -1.33 40.53 -3.57
CA LYS A 17 -1.37 39.71 -4.78
C LYS A 17 -0.47 38.48 -4.69
N ASN A 18 0.77 38.65 -4.22
CA ASN A 18 1.72 37.56 -3.98
C ASN A 18 1.21 36.57 -2.91
N TRP A 19 0.54 37.06 -1.86
CA TRP A 19 -0.04 36.19 -0.83
C TRP A 19 -1.23 35.37 -1.36
N PHE A 20 -2.10 35.99 -2.17
CA PHE A 20 -3.20 35.29 -2.85
C PHE A 20 -2.69 34.27 -3.89
N GLU A 21 -1.66 34.62 -4.67
CA GLU A 21 -1.02 33.70 -5.62
C GLU A 21 -0.34 32.52 -4.91
N LYS A 22 0.32 32.76 -3.78
CA LYS A 22 0.93 31.69 -2.96
C LYS A 22 -0.12 30.75 -2.35
N LYS A 23 -1.22 31.29 -1.82
CA LYS A 23 -2.36 30.48 -1.33
C LYS A 23 -3.01 29.66 -2.44
N ARG A 24 -3.11 30.22 -3.65
CA ARG A 24 -3.69 29.55 -4.81
C ARG A 24 -2.80 28.42 -5.32
N THR A 25 -1.50 28.68 -5.45
CA THR A 25 -0.51 27.66 -5.85
C THR A 25 -0.40 26.53 -4.84
N GLU A 26 -0.39 26.81 -3.53
CA GLU A 26 -0.43 25.77 -2.48
C GLU A 26 -1.71 24.92 -2.55
N SER A 27 -2.85 25.53 -2.86
CA SER A 27 -4.12 24.79 -3.03
C SER A 27 -4.10 23.91 -4.28
N GLU A 28 -3.59 24.44 -5.39
CA GLU A 28 -3.46 23.72 -6.66
C GLU A 28 -2.46 22.57 -6.58
N GLU A 29 -1.33 22.75 -5.87
CA GLU A 29 -0.37 21.67 -5.60
C GLU A 29 -0.96 20.58 -4.71
N LYS A 30 -1.68 20.95 -3.65
CA LYS A 30 -2.39 19.97 -2.82
C LYS A 30 -3.42 19.20 -3.64
N LEU A 31 -4.16 19.87 -4.52
CA LEU A 31 -5.10 19.22 -5.44
C LEU A 31 -4.39 18.26 -6.41
N LYS A 32 -3.24 18.66 -6.97
CA LYS A 32 -2.42 17.80 -7.85
C LYS A 32 -1.91 16.57 -7.11
N VAL A 33 -1.42 16.72 -5.87
CA VAL A 33 -0.95 15.60 -5.04
C VAL A 33 -2.09 14.65 -4.68
N VAL A 34 -3.26 15.18 -4.32
CA VAL A 34 -4.45 14.37 -4.01
C VAL A 34 -4.94 13.63 -5.26
N LYS A 35 -4.98 14.29 -6.41
CA LYS A 35 -5.34 13.65 -7.69
C LYS A 35 -4.34 12.58 -8.09
N ALA A 36 -3.04 12.88 -8.05
CA ALA A 36 -1.99 11.91 -8.36
C ALA A 36 -1.99 10.71 -7.40
N ARG A 37 -2.32 10.91 -6.11
CA ARG A 37 -2.52 9.80 -5.18
C ARG A 37 -3.75 8.98 -5.51
N ALA A 38 -4.88 9.61 -5.80
CA ALA A 38 -6.11 8.91 -6.17
C ALA A 38 -5.94 8.13 -7.48
N GLU A 39 -5.32 8.74 -8.49
CA GLU A 39 -4.97 8.11 -9.77
C GLU A 39 -3.98 6.97 -9.57
N GLY A 40 -2.96 7.15 -8.71
CA GLY A 40 -2.00 6.10 -8.37
C GLY A 40 -2.63 4.93 -7.62
N GLU A 41 -3.57 5.18 -6.70
CA GLU A 41 -4.35 4.15 -5.99
C GLU A 41 -5.27 3.40 -6.95
N ILE A 42 -5.99 4.11 -7.83
CA ILE A 42 -6.86 3.50 -8.84
C ILE A 42 -6.03 2.67 -9.84
N ASN A 43 -4.91 3.20 -10.33
CA ASN A 43 -4.06 2.49 -11.28
C ASN A 43 -3.41 1.26 -10.63
N TRP A 44 -3.04 1.36 -9.36
CA TRP A 44 -2.55 0.21 -8.59
C TRP A 44 -3.62 -0.86 -8.41
N ASP A 45 -4.84 -0.50 -8.01
CA ASP A 45 -5.93 -1.46 -7.83
C ASP A 45 -6.29 -2.14 -9.17
N ILE A 46 -6.24 -1.40 -10.28
CA ILE A 46 -6.43 -1.93 -11.63
C ILE A 46 -5.26 -2.83 -12.06
N GLU A 47 -4.02 -2.45 -11.83
CA GLU A 47 -2.83 -3.25 -12.14
C GLU A 47 -2.77 -4.52 -11.30
N GLN A 48 -3.11 -4.43 -10.01
CA GLN A 48 -3.19 -5.58 -9.13
C GLN A 48 -4.31 -6.53 -9.61
N ALA A 49 -5.52 -6.02 -9.86
CA ALA A 49 -6.63 -6.84 -10.37
C ALA A 49 -6.32 -7.44 -11.75
N ARG A 50 -5.57 -6.75 -12.60
CA ARG A 50 -5.07 -7.29 -13.88
C ARG A 50 -3.98 -8.34 -13.66
N SER A 51 -3.05 -8.14 -12.74
CA SER A 51 -1.98 -9.09 -12.42
C SER A 51 -2.53 -10.37 -11.79
N SER A 52 -3.56 -10.26 -10.95
CA SER A 52 -4.24 -11.40 -10.33
C SER A 52 -5.18 -12.13 -11.29
N ARG A 53 -5.53 -11.54 -12.44
CA ARG A 53 -6.26 -12.25 -13.51
C ARG A 53 -5.29 -13.15 -14.28
N GLY A 54 -5.19 -14.41 -13.85
CA GLY A 54 -4.41 -15.46 -14.52
C GLY A 54 -2.98 -15.62 -14.00
N SER A 55 -2.65 -15.05 -12.83
CA SER A 55 -1.39 -15.38 -12.14
C SER A 55 -1.48 -16.76 -11.51
N TRP A 56 -1.00 -17.76 -12.25
CA TRP A 56 -0.89 -19.13 -11.75
C TRP A 56 -0.06 -19.25 -10.46
N LYS A 57 0.86 -18.30 -10.22
CA LYS A 57 1.70 -18.26 -9.01
C LYS A 57 0.88 -17.87 -7.78
N ASP A 58 -0.02 -16.91 -7.94
CA ASP A 58 -0.87 -16.43 -6.83
C ASP A 58 -1.92 -17.49 -6.50
N GLU A 59 -2.48 -18.15 -7.52
CA GLU A 59 -3.38 -19.30 -7.35
C GLU A 59 -2.67 -20.49 -6.68
N PHE A 60 -1.44 -20.79 -7.11
CA PHE A 60 -0.62 -21.85 -6.49
C PHE A 60 -0.38 -21.56 -5.00
N TRP A 61 0.10 -20.37 -4.63
CA TRP A 61 0.35 -20.04 -3.23
C TRP A 61 -0.95 -19.94 -2.41
N THR A 62 -2.05 -19.49 -3.02
CA THR A 62 -3.36 -19.49 -2.36
C THR A 62 -3.79 -20.92 -2.00
N LEU A 63 -3.63 -21.88 -2.92
CA LEU A 63 -3.94 -23.28 -2.66
C LEU A 63 -3.01 -23.90 -1.63
N VAL A 64 -1.69 -23.67 -1.73
CA VAL A 64 -0.69 -24.20 -0.80
C VAL A 64 -0.94 -23.70 0.63
N LEU A 65 -1.35 -22.44 0.79
CA LEU A 65 -1.67 -21.87 2.10
C LEU A 65 -3.05 -22.30 2.63
N ALA A 66 -4.04 -22.46 1.75
CA ALA A 66 -5.40 -22.87 2.13
C ALA A 66 -5.53 -24.37 2.42
N ALA A 67 -4.78 -25.22 1.72
CA ALA A 67 -4.84 -26.67 1.86
C ALA A 67 -4.66 -27.17 3.31
N PRO A 68 -3.61 -26.78 4.07
CA PRO A 68 -3.45 -27.22 5.45
C PRO A 68 -4.57 -26.72 6.37
N LEU A 69 -5.11 -25.51 6.13
CA LEU A 69 -6.25 -24.98 6.88
C LEU A 69 -7.51 -25.83 6.71
N ILE A 70 -7.81 -26.26 5.47
CA ILE A 70 -8.95 -27.13 5.19
C ILE A 70 -8.72 -28.53 5.76
N MET A 71 -7.49 -29.08 5.64
CA MET A 71 -7.16 -30.40 6.15
C MET A 71 -7.29 -30.54 7.67
N CYS A 72 -7.19 -29.44 8.44
CA CYS A 72 -7.45 -29.45 9.88
C CYS A 72 -8.88 -29.92 10.24
N PHE A 73 -9.85 -29.78 9.34
CA PHE A 73 -11.24 -30.20 9.57
C PHE A 73 -11.51 -31.66 9.14
N ILE A 74 -10.52 -32.35 8.60
CA ILE A 74 -10.63 -33.74 8.14
C ILE A 74 -9.83 -34.63 9.12
N PRO A 75 -10.48 -35.41 10.01
CA PRO A 75 -9.79 -36.15 11.06
C PRO A 75 -8.66 -37.07 10.57
N SER A 76 -8.82 -37.70 9.41
CA SER A 76 -7.79 -38.57 8.82
C SER A 76 -6.57 -37.82 8.29
N ALA A 77 -6.70 -36.51 8.02
CA ALA A 77 -5.64 -35.67 7.44
C ALA A 77 -4.86 -34.86 8.49
N GLN A 78 -5.42 -34.65 9.69
CA GLN A 78 -4.83 -33.82 10.75
C GLN A 78 -3.38 -34.22 11.09
N GLN A 79 -3.09 -35.52 11.16
CA GLN A 79 -1.74 -36.03 11.46
C GLN A 79 -0.68 -35.57 10.45
N TYR A 80 -1.03 -35.37 9.18
CA TYR A 80 -0.09 -34.92 8.16
C TYR A 80 0.18 -33.43 8.28
N VAL A 81 -0.85 -32.65 8.62
CA VAL A 81 -0.72 -31.20 8.88
C VAL A 81 0.19 -30.97 10.08
N GLU A 82 -0.08 -31.67 11.19
CA GLU A 82 0.72 -31.58 12.42
C GLU A 82 2.19 -31.94 12.16
N ARG A 83 2.46 -33.11 11.57
CA ARG A 83 3.83 -33.55 11.25
C ARG A 83 4.51 -32.59 10.27
N GLY A 84 3.77 -32.07 9.29
CA GLY A 84 4.27 -31.08 8.33
C GLY A 84 4.78 -29.82 9.03
N PHE A 85 3.99 -29.25 9.94
CA PHE A 85 4.40 -28.07 10.70
C PHE A 85 5.59 -28.34 11.65
N VAL A 86 5.67 -29.53 12.25
CA VAL A 86 6.86 -29.93 13.03
C VAL A 86 8.12 -29.96 12.16
N VAL A 87 8.05 -30.58 10.98
CA VAL A 87 9.18 -30.63 10.04
C VAL A 87 9.57 -29.23 9.58
N LEU A 88 8.59 -28.37 9.25
CA LEU A 88 8.86 -26.98 8.89
C LEU A 88 9.55 -26.23 10.02
N GLY A 89 9.15 -26.44 11.28
CA GLY A 89 9.73 -25.75 12.43
C GLY A 89 11.11 -26.26 12.86
N GLN A 90 11.44 -27.52 12.60
CA GLN A 90 12.64 -28.17 13.14
C GLN A 90 13.70 -28.52 12.10
N SER A 91 13.29 -28.87 10.89
CA SER A 91 14.18 -29.49 9.90
C SER A 91 14.49 -28.58 8.72
N VAL A 92 13.72 -27.51 8.52
CA VAL A 92 13.91 -26.60 7.40
C VAL A 92 14.83 -25.45 7.80
N PRO A 93 15.89 -25.15 7.03
CA PRO A 93 16.77 -24.02 7.31
C PRO A 93 16.04 -22.67 7.33
N GLU A 94 16.38 -21.81 8.28
CA GLU A 94 15.73 -20.51 8.49
C GLU A 94 15.80 -19.59 7.26
N TRP A 95 16.95 -19.58 6.56
CA TRP A 95 17.13 -18.79 5.34
C TRP A 95 16.14 -19.18 4.24
N TYR A 96 15.77 -20.46 4.15
CA TYR A 96 14.85 -20.96 3.13
C TYR A 96 13.42 -20.57 3.48
N ILE A 97 13.01 -20.71 4.75
CA ILE A 97 11.70 -20.24 5.22
C ILE A 97 11.56 -18.74 4.99
N ALA A 98 12.60 -17.95 5.28
CA ALA A 98 12.61 -16.51 5.02
C ALA A 98 12.44 -16.20 3.51
N ALA A 99 13.15 -16.92 2.64
CA ALA A 99 13.04 -16.75 1.18
C ALA A 99 11.63 -17.10 0.66
N VAL A 100 11.04 -18.20 1.15
CA VAL A 100 9.66 -18.58 0.83
C VAL A 100 8.66 -17.53 1.32
N GLY A 101 8.81 -17.05 2.56
CA GLY A 101 7.97 -15.99 3.11
C GLY A 101 8.05 -14.69 2.30
N ALA A 102 9.24 -14.32 1.83
CA ALA A 102 9.43 -13.16 0.95
C ALA A 102 8.75 -13.34 -0.42
N ALA A 103 8.85 -14.53 -1.02
CA ALA A 103 8.19 -14.85 -2.29
C ALA A 103 6.66 -14.80 -2.18
N ILE A 104 6.10 -15.34 -1.09
CA ILE A 104 4.67 -15.27 -0.78
C ILE A 104 4.24 -13.81 -0.59
N ALA A 105 4.99 -13.03 0.18
CA ALA A 105 4.67 -11.63 0.42
C ALA A 105 4.74 -10.77 -0.85
N ALA A 106 5.62 -11.12 -1.79
CA ALA A 106 5.68 -10.51 -3.11
C ALA A 106 4.47 -10.90 -3.98
N ALA A 107 4.02 -12.16 -3.91
CA ALA A 107 2.85 -12.66 -4.64
C ALA A 107 1.55 -11.98 -4.17
N PHE A 108 1.37 -11.77 -2.86
CA PHE A 108 0.13 -11.19 -2.31
C PHE A 108 0.15 -9.66 -2.16
N GLY A 109 1.30 -9.00 -2.31
CA GLY A 109 1.43 -7.55 -2.24
C GLY A 109 1.27 -6.99 -0.82
N TYR A 110 2.39 -6.52 -0.23
CA TYR A 110 2.48 -6.01 1.14
C TYR A 110 1.56 -4.81 1.50
N ARG A 111 0.97 -4.11 0.51
CA ARG A 111 0.27 -2.84 0.76
C ARG A 111 -1.12 -2.98 1.41
N GLY A 112 -1.81 -4.10 1.24
CA GLY A 112 -3.10 -4.36 1.91
C GLY A 112 -2.97 -4.35 3.45
N ILE A 113 -1.86 -4.91 3.94
CA ILE A 113 -1.58 -5.02 5.38
C ILE A 113 -1.25 -3.65 6.00
N ASN A 114 -0.48 -2.80 5.29
CA ASN A 114 -0.14 -1.46 5.77
C ASN A 114 -1.35 -0.52 5.83
N LYS A 115 -2.34 -0.63 4.92
CA LYS A 115 -3.58 0.15 4.97
C LYS A 115 -4.47 -0.26 6.16
N ILE A 116 -4.54 -1.56 6.46
CA ILE A 116 -5.28 -2.09 7.62
C ILE A 116 -4.58 -1.71 8.94
N MET A 117 -3.25 -1.78 9.01
CA MET A 117 -2.50 -1.37 10.20
C MET A 117 -2.50 0.14 10.45
N SER A 118 -2.46 0.97 9.41
CA SER A 118 -2.51 2.43 9.56
C SER A 118 -3.94 2.97 9.78
N GLY A 119 -4.98 2.22 9.37
CA GLY A 119 -6.38 2.53 9.67
C GLY A 119 -6.78 2.39 11.15
N LYS A 120 -5.98 1.69 11.96
CA LYS A 120 -6.20 1.56 13.43
C LYS A 120 -5.71 2.76 14.25
N LYS A 121 -5.16 3.80 13.62
CA LYS A 121 -4.65 5.02 14.29
C LYS A 121 -5.57 6.25 14.19
N ARG A 122 -6.86 6.08 13.88
CA ARG A 122 -7.86 7.15 13.93
C ARG A 122 -8.96 6.83 14.92
#